data_AF-A0AAJ5V744-F1
#
_entry.id   AF-A0AAJ5V744-F1
#
_cell.length_a   1.000
_cell.length_b   1.000
_cell.length_c   1.000
_cell.angle_alpha   90.00
_cell.angle_beta   90.00
_cell.angle_gamma   90.00
#
_symmetry.space_group_name_H-M   'P 1'
#
loop_
_entity.id
_entity.type
_entity.pdbx_description
1 polymer ?
#
loop_
_entity_poly.entity_id
_entity_poly.type
_entity_poly.pdbx_seq_one_letter_code
_entity_poly.pdbx_strand_id
1 'polypeptide(L)'
;MGSWGDAMIDAIETGRRNGRLGLIGEGYDAAASISLEAITEVLDRIEAKIEAGKSLSADEKVLRSELYPIKSKIERKLTEYWQTTYGL
;
A
#
# COMPACT_ATOMS: atom_id res chain seq x y z
N MET A 1 9.96 -18.52 -5.06
CA MET A 1 9.90 -17.11 -4.63
C MET A 1 8.66 -16.53 -5.28
N GLY A 2 7.54 -16.45 -4.56
CA GLY A 2 6.32 -15.81 -5.05
C GLY A 2 6.48 -14.30 -4.98
N SER A 3 5.96 -13.58 -5.97
CA SER A 3 5.98 -12.13 -5.97
C SER A 3 5.13 -11.61 -4.79
N TRP A 4 5.40 -10.39 -4.32
CA TRP A 4 4.57 -9.74 -3.29
C TRP A 4 3.09 -9.65 -3.71
N GLY A 5 2.84 -9.53 -5.01
CA GLY A 5 1.49 -9.57 -5.58
C GLY A 5 0.81 -10.94 -5.45
N ASP A 6 1.57 -12.04 -5.53
CA ASP A 6 1.02 -13.39 -5.42
C ASP A 6 0.59 -13.68 -3.98
N ALA A 7 1.40 -13.26 -3.00
CA ALA A 7 1.06 -13.37 -1.58
C ALA A 7 -0.19 -12.54 -1.21
N MET A 8 -0.37 -11.39 -1.87
CA MET A 8 -1.53 -10.52 -1.68
C MET A 8 -2.80 -11.14 -2.27
N ILE A 9 -2.70 -11.75 -3.46
CA ILE A 9 -3.79 -12.51 -4.08
C ILE A 9 -4.15 -13.72 -3.20
N ASP A 10 -3.17 -14.46 -2.69
CA ASP A 10 -3.38 -15.62 -1.81
C ASP A 10 -4.11 -15.24 -0.50
N ALA A 11 -3.77 -14.09 0.08
CA ALA A 11 -4.43 -13.59 1.29
C ALA A 11 -5.91 -13.21 1.02
N ILE A 12 -6.18 -12.59 -0.13
CA ILE A 12 -7.54 -12.24 -0.57
C ILE A 12 -8.37 -13.50 -0.85
N GLU A 13 -7.80 -14.48 -1.55
CA GLU A 13 -8.46 -15.75 -1.84
C GLU A 13 -8.74 -16.57 -0.58
N THR A 14 -7.82 -16.55 0.38
CA THR A 14 -7.97 -17.24 1.67
C THR A 14 -9.04 -16.56 2.53
N GLY A 15 -9.09 -15.23 2.56
CA GLY A 15 -10.15 -14.47 3.23
C GLY A 15 -11.54 -14.77 2.65
N ARG A 16 -11.63 -14.90 1.32
CA ARG A 16 -12.85 -15.26 0.59
C ARG A 16 -13.32 -16.68 0.91
N ARG A 17 -12.41 -17.67 0.91
CA ARG A 17 -12.73 -19.07 1.26
C ARG A 17 -13.25 -19.23 2.69
N ASN A 18 -12.80 -18.37 3.60
CA ASN A 18 -13.16 -18.45 5.02
C ASN A 18 -14.40 -17.65 5.41
N GLY A 19 -15.12 -17.04 4.45
CA GLY A 19 -16.34 -16.26 4.73
C GLY A 19 -16.12 -15.05 5.64
N ARG A 20 -14.86 -14.59 5.75
CA ARG A 20 -14.42 -13.50 6.65
C ARG A 20 -14.39 -12.12 5.96
N LEU A 21 -14.82 -12.05 4.72
CA LEU A 21 -14.96 -10.82 3.95
C LEU A 21 -16.44 -10.63 3.60
N GLY A 22 -17.08 -9.57 4.07
CA GLY A 22 -18.31 -9.07 3.46
C GLY A 22 -18.07 -8.66 1.99
N LEU A 23 -19.16 -8.46 1.22
CA LEU A 23 -19.22 -8.21 -0.24
C LEU A 23 -18.09 -7.31 -0.78
N ILE A 24 -16.91 -7.88 -1.08
CA ILE A 24 -15.84 -7.38 -1.96
C ILE A 24 -15.17 -6.04 -1.55
N GLY A 25 -15.90 -5.02 -1.09
CA GLY A 25 -15.40 -3.68 -0.74
C GLY A 25 -14.52 -3.63 0.51
N GLU A 26 -14.91 -4.30 1.60
CA GLU A 26 -14.12 -4.34 2.84
C GLU A 26 -12.76 -5.02 2.64
N GLY A 27 -12.69 -6.01 1.74
CA GLY A 27 -11.44 -6.68 1.39
C GLY A 27 -10.48 -5.79 0.58
N TYR A 28 -11.02 -4.96 -0.31
CA TYR A 28 -10.21 -3.98 -1.05
C TYR A 28 -9.74 -2.84 -0.16
N ASP A 29 -10.54 -2.41 0.81
CA ASP A 29 -10.16 -1.39 1.77
C ASP A 29 -9.04 -1.87 2.71
N ALA A 30 -9.16 -3.08 3.26
CA ALA A 30 -8.11 -3.70 4.06
C ALA A 30 -6.80 -3.86 3.25
N ALA A 31 -6.91 -4.34 2.01
CA ALA A 31 -5.77 -4.50 1.10
C ALA A 31 -5.06 -3.16 0.79
N ALA A 32 -5.83 -2.11 0.53
CA ALA A 32 -5.29 -0.78 0.24
C ALA A 32 -4.65 -0.14 1.48
N SER A 33 -5.27 -0.30 2.66
CA SER A 33 -4.74 0.17 3.94
C SER A 33 -3.40 -0.51 4.29
N ILE A 34 -3.32 -1.84 4.19
CA ILE A 34 -2.07 -2.60 4.41
C ILE A 34 -0.98 -2.16 3.41
N SER A 35 -1.37 -1.95 2.15
CA SER A 35 -0.41 -1.52 1.12
C SER A 35 0.12 -0.10 1.41
N LEU A 36 -0.73 0.80 1.88
CA LEU A 36 -0.32 2.16 2.26
C LEU A 36 0.60 2.17 3.47
N GLU A 37 0.30 1.35 4.48
CA GLU A 37 1.14 1.22 5.68
C GLU A 37 2.54 0.74 5.29
N ALA A 38 2.64 -0.35 4.53
CA ALA A 38 3.93 -0.90 4.09
C ALA A 38 4.75 0.09 3.24
N ILE A 39 4.09 0.82 2.32
CA ILE A 39 4.77 1.85 1.50
C ILE A 39 5.24 3.02 2.38
N THR A 40 4.40 3.44 3.33
CA THR A 40 4.71 4.55 4.23
C THR A 40 5.87 4.21 5.14
N GLU A 41 5.92 3.01 5.72
CA GLU A 41 7.06 2.56 6.54
C GLU A 41 8.39 2.61 5.77
N VAL A 42 8.39 2.18 4.50
CA VAL A 42 9.61 2.23 3.68
C VAL A 42 10.03 3.67 3.42
N LEU A 43 9.09 4.54 3.06
CA LEU A 43 9.35 5.95 2.83
C LEU A 43 9.83 6.66 4.10
N ASP A 44 9.20 6.43 5.25
CA ASP A 44 9.57 7.04 6.53
C ASP A 44 10.98 6.64 6.96
N ARG A 45 11.39 5.38 6.75
CA ARG A 45 12.78 4.96 6.99
C ARG A 45 13.78 5.68 6.08
N ILE A 46 13.40 5.94 4.83
CA ILE A 46 14.24 6.68 3.88
C ILE A 46 14.33 8.16 4.28
N GLU A 47 13.22 8.78 4.63
CA GLU A 47 13.18 10.18 5.10
C GLU A 47 13.97 10.36 6.40
N ALA A 48 13.82 9.45 7.37
CA ALA A 48 14.60 9.48 8.62
C ALA A 48 16.13 9.42 8.37
N LYS A 49 16.58 8.73 7.31
CA LYS A 49 17.99 8.75 6.91
C LYS A 49 18.41 10.11 6.37
N ILE A 50 17.57 10.74 5.54
CA ILE A 50 17.81 12.07 4.99
C ILE A 50 17.88 13.09 6.14
N GLU A 51 16.92 13.06 7.07
CA GLU A 51 16.88 13.93 8.25
C GLU A 51 18.11 13.74 9.16
N ALA A 52 18.60 12.51 9.28
CA ALA A 52 19.84 12.21 9.99
C ALA A 52 21.11 12.62 9.20
N GLY A 53 20.98 13.26 8.04
CA GLY A 53 22.09 13.69 7.18
C GLY A 53 22.85 12.55 6.50
N LYS A 54 22.26 11.34 6.45
CA LYS A 54 22.86 10.16 5.81
C LYS A 54 22.62 10.19 4.31
N SER A 55 23.59 9.73 3.54
CA SER A 55 23.42 9.51 2.11
C SER A 55 22.53 8.30 1.85
N LEU A 56 21.60 8.43 0.90
CA LEU A 56 20.81 7.32 0.40
C LEU A 56 21.64 6.49 -0.58
N SER A 57 21.47 5.16 -0.52
CA SER A 57 21.98 4.25 -1.56
C SER A 57 21.29 4.53 -2.91
N ALA A 58 21.83 3.98 -4.00
CA ALA A 58 21.18 4.07 -5.31
C ALA A 58 19.78 3.45 -5.29
N ASP A 59 19.65 2.27 -4.69
CA ASP A 59 18.37 1.56 -4.57
C ASP A 59 17.36 2.33 -3.72
N GLU A 60 17.80 2.99 -2.64
CA GLU A 60 16.92 3.82 -1.80
C GLU A 60 16.40 5.05 -2.55
N LYS A 61 17.23 5.66 -3.41
CA LYS A 61 16.78 6.78 -4.27
C LYS A 61 15.75 6.31 -5.29
N VAL A 62 15.96 5.15 -5.91
CA VAL A 62 15.02 4.55 -6.86
C VAL A 62 13.72 4.20 -6.14
N LEU A 63 13.77 3.46 -5.03
CA LEU A 63 12.62 3.11 -4.21
C LEU A 63 11.83 4.34 -3.78
N ARG A 64 12.51 5.39 -3.30
CA ARG A 64 11.84 6.65 -2.95
C ARG A 64 11.08 7.23 -4.14
N SER A 65 11.73 7.31 -5.31
CA SER A 65 11.13 7.88 -6.52
C SER A 65 9.95 7.05 -7.06
N GLU A 66 9.96 5.74 -6.88
CA GLU A 66 8.91 4.83 -7.34
C GLU A 66 7.74 4.72 -6.36
N LEU A 67 8.03 4.72 -5.06
CA LEU A 67 7.02 4.53 -4.01
C LEU A 67 6.14 5.77 -3.80
N TYR A 68 6.65 6.99 -3.96
CA TYR A 68 5.85 8.20 -3.84
C TYR A 68 4.65 8.24 -4.82
N PRO A 69 4.86 8.02 -6.14
CA PRO A 69 3.75 7.92 -7.10
C PRO A 69 2.76 6.80 -6.78
N ILE A 70 3.24 5.64 -6.32
CA ILE A 70 2.38 4.50 -5.97
C ILE A 70 1.51 4.85 -4.76
N LYS A 71 2.11 5.40 -3.70
CA LYS A 71 1.40 5.87 -2.50
C LYS A 71 0.29 6.86 -2.89
N SER A 72 0.65 7.91 -3.64
CA SER A 72 -0.31 8.93 -4.07
C SER A 72 -1.45 8.37 -4.93
N LYS A 73 -1.15 7.39 -5.80
CA LYS A 73 -2.18 6.73 -6.63
C LYS A 73 -3.14 5.91 -5.78
N ILE A 74 -2.66 5.21 -4.77
CA ILE A 74 -3.51 4.43 -3.84
C ILE A 74 -4.37 5.37 -3.00
N GLU A 75 -3.78 6.42 -2.41
CA GLU A 75 -4.51 7.44 -1.64
C GLU A 75 -5.62 8.08 -2.47
N ARG A 76 -5.31 8.51 -3.71
CA ARG A 76 -6.33 9.08 -4.60
C ARG A 76 -7.45 8.09 -4.90
N LYS A 77 -7.11 6.83 -5.19
CA LYS A 77 -8.10 5.79 -5.52
C LYS A 77 -9.00 5.45 -4.33
N LEU A 78 -8.44 5.42 -3.12
CA LEU A 78 -9.21 5.29 -1.90
C LEU A 78 -10.14 6.48 -1.71
N THR A 79 -9.63 7.71 -1.80
CA THR A 79 -10.47 8.91 -1.70
C THR A 79 -11.60 8.86 -2.73
N GLU A 80 -11.32 8.65 -4.02
CA GLU A 80 -12.34 8.50 -5.07
C GLU A 80 -13.39 7.44 -4.73
N TYR A 81 -12.96 6.29 -4.20
CA TYR A 81 -13.87 5.22 -3.77
C TYR A 81 -14.77 5.66 -2.62
N TRP A 82 -14.22 6.30 -1.59
CA TRP A 82 -14.98 6.77 -0.43
C TRP A 82 -15.98 7.88 -0.80
N GLN A 83 -15.55 8.85 -1.62
CA GLN A 83 -16.43 9.91 -2.13
C GLN A 83 -17.58 9.32 -2.96
N THR A 84 -17.28 8.38 -3.86
CA THR A 84 -18.29 7.77 -4.74
C THR A 84 -19.25 6.87 -3.97
N THR A 85 -18.76 6.12 -2.99
CA THR A 85 -19.55 5.09 -2.28
C THR A 85 -20.36 5.68 -1.12
N TYR A 86 -19.83 6.68 -0.43
CA TYR A 86 -20.40 7.20 0.82
C TYR A 86 -20.72 8.70 0.80
N GLY A 87 -20.37 9.43 -0.27
CA GLY A 87 -20.68 10.86 -0.41
C GLY A 87 -19.90 11.78 0.54
N LEU A 88 -18.80 11.29 1.11
CA LEU A 88 -17.86 12.05 1.94
C LEU A 88 -16.93 12.94 1.11
#